data_AF-A0A934V972-F1
#
_entry.id   AF-A0A934V972-F1
#
_cell.length_a   1.000
_cell.length_b   1.000
_cell.length_c   1.000
_cell.angle_alpha   90.00
_cell.angle_beta   90.00
_cell.angle_gamma   90.00
#
_symmetry.space_group_name_H-M   'P 1'
#
loop_
_entity.id
_entity.type
_entity.pdbx_description
1 polymer ?
#
loop_
_entity_poly.entity_id
_entity_poly.type
_entity_poly.pdbx_seq_one_letter_code
_entity_poly.pdbx_strand_id
1 'polypeptide(L)'
;MKSHFLKPLLASGLFLVPAISLQAGVETTLKLDLRCYYQKRISTSNSHVTGDVEAVRLDSKQLLKLLAKQTGLKYSGGSQLRVATSGKVIVTDSKGNAIADVSRYFTATLAQDDSIFDGKYKRDTLEQKTTNYFPISFTINLPALKGTVSGIATEKLDISKPDKFDIQRSESKSSANVNGQGQLSGNVAYFDGKLSLSGKDAAILKD
;
A
#
# COMPACT_ATOMS: atom_id res chain seq x y z
N MET A 1 -40.60 38.07 -28.77
CA MET A 1 -40.96 36.81 -28.08
C MET A 1 -40.78 35.64 -29.04
N LYS A 2 -39.81 34.78 -28.77
CA LYS A 2 -39.74 33.35 -29.14
C LYS A 2 -38.63 32.74 -28.27
N SER A 3 -39.06 31.99 -27.26
CA SER A 3 -38.22 31.22 -26.34
C SER A 3 -37.87 29.85 -26.91
N HIS A 4 -36.92 29.21 -26.25
CA HIS A 4 -36.48 27.81 -26.35
C HIS A 4 -35.47 27.55 -27.51
N PHE A 5 -34.36 26.86 -27.33
CA PHE A 5 -33.99 25.84 -26.35
C PHE A 5 -32.50 25.99 -25.96
N LEU A 6 -32.23 25.98 -24.65
CA LEU A 6 -30.95 25.54 -24.11
C LEU A 6 -30.71 24.12 -24.63
N LYS A 7 -29.70 23.94 -25.50
CA LYS A 7 -29.25 22.61 -25.88
C LYS A 7 -28.53 22.00 -24.66
N PRO A 8 -29.01 20.88 -24.12
CA PRO A 8 -28.46 20.28 -22.92
C PRO A 8 -27.05 19.75 -23.18
N LEU A 9 -26.16 20.06 -22.24
CA LEU A 9 -24.94 19.32 -21.92
C LEU A 9 -25.28 17.85 -21.71
N LEU A 10 -25.32 17.06 -22.79
CA LEU A 10 -25.39 15.61 -22.76
C LEU A 10 -24.50 15.06 -23.87
N ALA A 11 -23.19 15.19 -23.67
CA ALA A 11 -22.20 14.27 -24.20
C ALA A 11 -21.69 13.38 -23.05
N SER A 12 -22.63 12.82 -22.29
CA SER A 12 -22.44 11.58 -21.54
C SER A 12 -22.26 10.45 -22.56
N GLY A 13 -21.01 10.19 -22.96
CA GLY A 13 -20.78 9.25 -24.06
C GLY A 13 -19.33 8.82 -24.33
N LEU A 14 -18.40 9.12 -23.44
CA LEU A 14 -17.11 8.43 -23.41
C LEU A 14 -16.89 7.92 -21.99
N PHE A 15 -17.37 6.69 -21.78
CA PHE A 15 -16.80 5.76 -20.81
C PHE A 15 -15.30 5.65 -21.10
N LEU A 16 -14.52 6.62 -20.63
CA LEU A 16 -13.16 6.36 -20.19
C LEU A 16 -13.32 5.73 -18.81
N VAL A 17 -13.73 4.47 -18.80
CA VAL A 17 -13.29 3.58 -17.72
C VAL A 17 -11.77 3.64 -17.85
N PRO A 18 -11.02 4.25 -16.91
CA PRO A 18 -9.59 4.06 -16.92
C PRO A 18 -9.39 2.54 -16.91
N ALA A 19 -8.76 2.03 -17.97
CA ALA A 19 -8.48 0.61 -18.12
C ALA A 19 -7.84 0.15 -16.81
N ILE A 20 -8.59 -0.68 -16.11
CA ILE A 20 -8.27 -1.26 -14.82
C ILE A 20 -6.86 -1.83 -14.91
N SER A 21 -6.01 -1.50 -13.95
CA SER A 21 -4.61 -1.94 -13.82
C SER A 21 -4.50 -3.44 -13.49
N LEU A 22 -5.18 -4.30 -14.25
CA LEU A 22 -5.18 -5.75 -14.10
C LEU A 22 -3.91 -6.41 -14.66
N GLN A 23 -3.03 -5.65 -15.32
CA GLN A 23 -1.80 -6.16 -15.92
C GLN A 23 -0.54 -5.97 -15.07
N ALA A 24 -0.62 -5.29 -13.93
CA ALA A 24 0.43 -5.40 -12.90
C ALA A 24 0.01 -6.49 -11.91
N GLY A 25 0.07 -7.75 -12.36
CA GLY A 25 -0.16 -8.94 -11.52
C GLY A 25 0.94 -9.17 -10.49
N VAL A 26 1.64 -8.12 -10.06
CA VAL A 26 2.88 -8.24 -9.29
C VAL A 26 2.65 -7.85 -7.85
N GLU A 27 2.99 -8.79 -6.99
CA GLU A 27 3.16 -8.55 -5.57
C GLU A 27 4.17 -7.40 -5.35
N THR A 28 3.70 -6.30 -4.79
CA THR A 28 4.52 -5.11 -4.56
C THR A 28 5.31 -5.25 -3.27
N THR A 29 6.58 -4.89 -3.26
CA THR A 29 7.38 -4.89 -2.02
C THR A 29 6.85 -3.83 -1.07
N LEU A 30 6.44 -4.25 0.13
CA LEU A 30 6.01 -3.37 1.21
C LEU A 30 7.20 -2.80 1.96
N LYS A 31 7.37 -1.48 1.87
CA LYS A 31 8.28 -0.70 2.70
C LYS A 31 7.47 0.10 3.70
N LEU A 32 7.74 -0.13 4.96
CA LEU A 32 7.06 0.50 6.07
C LEU A 32 8.11 1.17 6.97
N ASP A 33 7.83 2.41 7.37
CA ASP A 33 8.61 3.18 8.34
C ASP A 33 7.64 3.94 9.23
N LEU A 34 7.22 3.28 10.31
CA LEU A 34 6.29 3.83 11.30
C LEU A 34 7.03 4.13 12.60
N ARG A 35 6.56 5.15 13.29
CA ARG A 35 6.84 5.40 14.69
C ARG A 35 5.61 4.98 15.49
N CYS A 36 5.83 4.13 16.48
CA CYS A 36 4.81 3.68 17.42
C CYS A 36 5.06 4.38 18.76
N TYR A 37 4.16 5.27 19.13
CA TYR A 37 4.17 5.98 20.40
C TYR A 37 3.25 5.27 21.38
N TYR A 38 3.72 4.99 22.59
CA TYR A 38 2.89 4.36 23.62
C TYR A 38 3.17 4.95 25.00
N GLN A 39 2.15 4.89 25.85
CA GLN A 39 2.27 5.29 27.25
C GLN A 39 3.05 4.21 28.02
N LYS A 40 4.25 4.55 28.51
CA LYS A 40 5.10 3.63 29.27
C LYS A 40 4.70 3.58 30.73
N ARG A 41 4.43 4.75 31.31
CA ARG A 41 4.10 4.90 32.73
C ARG A 41 3.16 6.09 32.94
N ILE A 42 2.22 5.95 33.86
CA ILE A 42 1.43 7.06 34.40
C ILE A 42 1.76 7.17 35.88
N SER A 43 2.04 8.37 36.36
CA SER A 43 2.21 8.67 37.77
C SER A 43 1.19 9.72 38.17
N THR A 44 0.52 9.50 39.29
CA THR A 44 -0.41 10.48 39.87
C THR A 44 0.15 10.90 41.22
N SER A 45 0.39 12.20 41.42
CA SER A 45 0.78 12.75 42.72
C SER A 45 -0.02 14.00 43.02
N ASN A 46 -0.58 14.07 44.22
CA ASN A 46 -1.46 15.14 44.70
C ASN A 46 -2.57 15.51 43.69
N SER A 47 -2.29 16.47 42.79
CA SER A 47 -3.22 17.02 41.79
C SER A 47 -2.67 16.96 40.35
N HIS A 48 -1.51 16.31 40.15
CA HIS A 48 -0.87 16.19 38.84
C HIS A 48 -0.88 14.74 38.36
N VAL A 49 -1.29 14.56 37.10
CA VAL A 49 -1.11 13.33 36.35
C VAL A 49 0.03 13.57 35.36
N THR A 50 1.12 12.83 35.53
CA THR A 50 2.29 12.89 34.65
C THR A 50 2.39 11.58 33.88
N GLY A 51 2.59 11.67 32.57
CA GLY A 51 2.73 10.51 31.70
C GLY A 51 4.07 10.49 30.98
N ASP A 52 4.76 9.35 31.04
CA ASP A 52 5.97 9.08 30.25
C ASP A 52 5.58 8.36 28.94
N VAL A 53 5.88 8.99 27.81
CA VAL A 53 5.66 8.42 26.46
C VAL A 53 6.97 7.91 25.89
N GLU A 54 6.94 6.73 25.29
CA GLU A 54 8.08 6.15 24.57
C GLU A 54 7.72 5.95 23.10
N ALA A 55 8.73 5.98 22.23
CA ALA A 55 8.57 5.80 20.79
C ALA A 55 9.47 4.65 20.30
N VAL A 56 8.88 3.72 19.56
CA VAL A 56 9.59 2.62 18.91
C VAL A 56 9.44 2.77 17.40
N ARG A 57 10.56 2.74 16.67
CA ARG A 57 10.53 2.60 15.22
C ARG A 57 10.07 1.19 14.86
N LEU A 58 9.17 1.09 13.90
CA LEU A 58 8.69 -0.13 13.28
C LEU A 58 8.94 -0.03 11.78
N ASP A 59 9.92 -0.78 11.28
CA ASP A 59 10.19 -0.96 9.86
C ASP A 59 9.80 -2.36 9.36
N SER A 60 9.82 -2.58 8.04
CA SER A 60 9.50 -3.89 7.46
C SER A 60 10.38 -5.04 8.01
N LYS A 61 11.63 -4.78 8.41
CA LYS A 61 12.52 -5.81 8.97
C LYS A 61 12.10 -6.16 10.40
N GLN A 62 11.70 -5.17 11.19
CA GLN A 62 11.18 -5.39 12.54
C GLN A 62 9.86 -6.15 12.49
N LEU A 63 8.97 -5.84 11.53
CA LEU A 63 7.76 -6.63 11.30
C LEU A 63 8.06 -8.09 10.96
N LEU A 64 9.03 -8.35 10.07
CA LEU A 64 9.48 -9.71 9.75
C LEU A 64 10.06 -10.43 10.99
N LYS A 65 10.81 -9.73 11.85
CA LYS A 65 11.32 -10.31 13.11
C LYS A 65 10.21 -10.67 14.09
N LEU A 66 9.22 -9.78 14.25
CA LEU A 66 8.06 -10.04 15.12
C LEU A 66 7.24 -11.23 14.59
N LEU A 67 7.03 -11.26 13.28
CA LEU A 67 6.36 -12.36 12.59
C LEU A 67 7.13 -13.68 12.71
N ALA A 68 8.46 -13.68 12.58
CA ALA A 68 9.30 -14.86 12.77
C ALA A 68 9.15 -15.41 14.19
N LYS A 69 9.17 -14.53 15.21
CA LYS A 69 8.93 -14.91 16.60
C LYS A 69 7.53 -15.50 16.79
N GLN A 70 6.52 -14.94 16.12
CA GLN A 70 5.14 -15.38 16.23
C GLN A 70 4.87 -16.72 15.53
N THR A 71 5.50 -16.96 14.39
CA THR A 71 5.27 -18.15 13.55
C THR A 71 6.25 -19.28 13.81
N GLY A 72 7.37 -19.01 14.47
CA GLY A 72 8.50 -19.94 14.61
C GLY A 72 9.31 -20.12 13.32
N LEU A 73 8.98 -19.40 12.25
CA LEU A 73 9.69 -19.48 10.97
C LEU A 73 10.97 -18.65 11.00
N LYS A 74 12.02 -19.14 10.36
CA LYS A 74 13.26 -18.40 10.13
C LYS A 74 13.25 -17.83 8.72
N TYR A 75 13.34 -16.50 8.61
CA TYR A 75 13.46 -15.81 7.33
C TYR A 75 14.93 -15.53 7.02
N SER A 76 15.35 -15.85 5.79
CA SER A 76 16.71 -15.62 5.33
C SER A 76 16.99 -14.12 5.10
N GLY A 77 18.27 -13.75 5.06
CA GLY A 77 18.68 -12.40 4.72
C GLY A 77 18.13 -11.99 3.34
N GLY A 78 17.47 -10.82 3.29
CA GLY A 78 16.84 -10.31 2.08
C GLY A 78 15.38 -10.70 1.88
N SER A 79 14.77 -11.43 2.82
CA SER A 79 13.32 -11.68 2.80
C SER A 79 12.52 -10.37 2.89
N GLN A 80 11.36 -10.33 2.26
CA GLN A 80 10.52 -9.14 2.12
C GLN A 80 9.05 -9.47 2.42
N LEU A 81 8.31 -8.49 2.94
CA LEU A 81 6.85 -8.52 2.89
C LEU A 81 6.42 -7.99 1.53
N ARG A 82 5.57 -8.73 0.84
CA ARG A 82 4.93 -8.28 -0.39
C ARG A 82 3.42 -8.25 -0.26
N VAL A 83 2.81 -7.28 -0.92
CA VAL A 83 1.37 -7.06 -0.96
C VAL A 83 0.89 -7.33 -2.37
N ALA A 84 0.05 -8.35 -2.52
CA ALA A 84 -0.65 -8.61 -3.77
C ALA A 84 -1.76 -7.56 -3.99
N THR A 85 -2.21 -7.42 -5.24
CA THR A 85 -3.33 -6.53 -5.61
C THR A 85 -4.62 -6.85 -4.84
N SER A 86 -4.82 -8.12 -4.48
CA SER A 86 -5.93 -8.58 -3.63
C SER A 86 -5.83 -8.13 -2.16
N GLY A 87 -4.75 -7.45 -1.76
CA GLY A 87 -4.51 -7.06 -0.36
C GLY A 87 -3.87 -8.16 0.50
N LYS A 88 -3.70 -9.37 -0.05
CA LYS A 88 -2.96 -10.46 0.59
C LYS A 88 -1.51 -10.05 0.85
N VAL A 89 -1.01 -10.43 2.01
CA VAL A 89 0.38 -10.15 2.41
C VAL A 89 1.12 -11.47 2.53
N ILE A 90 2.20 -11.60 1.76
CA ILE A 90 3.05 -12.77 1.79
C ILE A 90 4.49 -12.38 2.14
N VAL A 91 5.24 -13.35 2.67
CA VAL A 91 6.68 -13.22 2.82
C VAL A 91 7.35 -13.87 1.61
N THR A 92 8.26 -13.17 0.95
CA THR A 92 9.11 -13.72 -0.11
C THR A 92 10.57 -13.75 0.29
N ASP A 93 11.35 -14.62 -0.34
CA ASP A 93 12.81 -14.58 -0.26
C ASP A 93 13.41 -13.42 -1.08
N SER A 94 14.74 -13.34 -1.13
CA SER A 94 15.47 -12.32 -1.90
C SER A 94 15.32 -12.46 -3.42
N LYS A 95 14.88 -13.62 -3.91
CA LYS A 95 14.61 -13.92 -5.32
C LYS A 95 13.14 -13.67 -5.70
N GLY A 96 12.28 -13.39 -4.72
CA GLY A 96 10.85 -13.18 -4.91
C GLY A 96 10.00 -14.45 -4.83
N ASN A 97 10.57 -15.59 -4.40
CA ASN A 97 9.78 -16.80 -4.19
C ASN A 97 8.97 -16.69 -2.89
N ALA A 98 7.69 -17.08 -2.94
CA ALA A 98 6.84 -17.10 -1.76
C ALA A 98 7.35 -18.10 -0.71
N ILE A 99 7.51 -17.64 0.53
CA ILE A 99 7.89 -18.44 1.70
C ILE A 99 6.65 -18.79 2.53
N ALA A 100 5.79 -17.80 2.79
CA ALA A 100 4.62 -17.97 3.66
C ALA A 100 3.53 -16.94 3.35
N ASP A 101 2.28 -17.39 3.39
CA ASP A 101 1.12 -16.49 3.47
C ASP A 101 0.95 -16.01 4.93
N VAL A 102 0.98 -14.69 5.11
CA VAL A 102 0.89 -14.03 6.42
C VAL A 102 -0.29 -13.08 6.49
N SER A 103 -1.26 -13.25 5.59
CA SER A 103 -2.46 -12.40 5.49
C SER A 103 -3.32 -12.40 6.76
N ARG A 104 -3.20 -13.44 7.60
CA ARG A 104 -3.84 -13.48 8.93
C ARG A 104 -3.26 -12.49 9.95
N TYR A 105 -2.03 -12.04 9.73
CA TYR A 105 -1.31 -11.11 10.61
C TYR A 105 -1.19 -9.72 10.02
N PHE A 106 -1.23 -9.60 8.69
CA PHE A 106 -1.11 -8.34 7.98
C PHE A 106 -2.16 -8.29 6.89
N THR A 107 -2.87 -7.17 6.79
CA THR A 107 -3.86 -6.95 5.74
C THR A 107 -3.64 -5.57 5.16
N ALA A 108 -3.51 -5.48 3.84
CA ALA A 108 -3.46 -4.21 3.13
C ALA A 108 -4.78 -4.03 2.37
N THR A 109 -5.40 -2.86 2.49
CA THR A 109 -6.55 -2.50 1.66
C THR A 109 -6.13 -1.40 0.71
N LEU A 110 -6.30 -1.64 -0.59
CA LEU A 110 -6.00 -0.70 -1.66
C LEU A 110 -7.31 -0.35 -2.35
N ALA A 111 -7.91 0.80 -2.03
CA ALA A 111 -9.19 1.21 -2.62
C ALA A 111 -8.97 1.83 -4.01
N GLN A 112 -8.45 1.03 -4.95
CA GLN A 112 -8.12 1.48 -6.30
C GLN A 112 -9.36 1.84 -7.13
N ASP A 113 -10.53 1.29 -6.81
CA ASP A 113 -11.80 1.63 -7.45
C ASP A 113 -12.25 3.07 -7.12
N ASP A 114 -11.81 3.61 -5.98
CA ASP A 114 -12.02 4.99 -5.55
C ASP A 114 -10.88 5.92 -6.01
N SER A 115 -10.10 5.51 -7.02
CA SER A 115 -8.92 6.26 -7.43
C SER A 115 -9.26 7.51 -8.25
N ILE A 116 -8.50 8.57 -7.99
CA ILE A 116 -8.44 9.75 -8.85
C ILE A 116 -7.22 9.60 -9.74
N PHE A 117 -7.43 9.78 -11.04
CA PHE A 117 -6.43 9.62 -12.08
C PHE A 117 -5.97 10.98 -12.62
N ASP A 118 -4.67 11.16 -12.76
CA ASP A 118 -4.04 12.24 -13.53
C ASP A 118 -2.93 11.67 -14.43
N GLY A 119 -3.10 11.74 -15.75
CA GLY A 119 -2.03 11.34 -16.66
C GLY A 119 -2.45 11.12 -18.11
N LYS A 120 -1.54 10.47 -18.85
CA LYS A 120 -1.69 10.21 -20.28
C LYS A 120 -1.65 8.72 -20.57
N TYR A 121 -2.52 8.30 -21.47
CA TYR A 121 -2.59 6.94 -21.99
C TYR A 121 -2.67 6.99 -23.51
N LYS A 122 -1.77 6.26 -24.19
CA LYS A 122 -1.78 6.10 -25.64
C LYS A 122 -2.40 4.76 -25.98
N ARG A 123 -3.58 4.78 -26.61
CA ARG A 123 -4.32 3.57 -27.00
C ARG A 123 -3.51 2.66 -27.92
N ASP A 124 -2.83 3.21 -28.91
CA ASP A 124 -2.15 2.41 -29.95
C ASP A 124 -0.95 1.62 -29.41
N THR A 125 -0.27 2.13 -28.40
CA THR A 125 0.94 1.52 -27.83
C THR A 125 0.73 0.99 -26.43
N LEU A 126 -0.49 1.12 -25.89
CA LEU A 126 -0.83 0.88 -24.48
C LEU A 126 0.14 1.57 -23.50
N GLU A 127 0.84 2.63 -23.94
CA GLU A 127 1.81 3.36 -23.13
C GLU A 127 1.06 4.24 -22.15
N GLN A 128 1.44 4.19 -20.89
CA GLN A 128 0.76 4.90 -19.81
C GLN A 128 1.76 5.62 -18.92
N LYS A 129 1.49 6.89 -18.61
CA LYS A 129 2.22 7.64 -17.58
C LYS A 129 1.23 8.39 -16.72
N THR A 130 0.99 7.85 -15.53
CA THR A 130 -0.14 8.28 -14.71
C THR A 130 0.26 8.42 -13.25
N THR A 131 -0.41 9.37 -12.60
CA THR A 131 -0.42 9.54 -11.16
C THR A 131 -1.81 9.19 -10.66
N ASN A 132 -1.92 8.17 -9.81
CA ASN A 132 -3.17 7.76 -9.20
C ASN A 132 -3.16 8.16 -7.72
N TYR A 133 -4.32 8.56 -7.20
CA TYR A 133 -4.53 8.85 -5.79
C TYR A 133 -5.62 7.94 -5.26
N PHE A 134 -5.35 7.18 -4.20
CA PHE A 134 -6.35 6.28 -3.63
C PHE A 134 -6.18 6.09 -2.12
N PRO A 135 -7.26 5.84 -1.37
CA PRO A 135 -7.17 5.45 0.02
C PRO A 135 -6.40 4.13 0.19
N ILE A 136 -5.50 4.10 1.18
CA ILE A 136 -4.78 2.90 1.58
C ILE A 136 -4.92 2.69 3.09
N SER A 137 -5.08 1.44 3.50
CA SER A 137 -4.95 1.05 4.90
C SER A 137 -4.06 -0.18 5.05
N PHE A 138 -3.36 -0.25 6.17
CA PHE A 138 -2.54 -1.40 6.55
C PHE A 138 -2.82 -1.76 8.00
N THR A 139 -3.30 -2.98 8.20
CA THR A 139 -3.64 -3.53 9.51
C THR A 139 -2.59 -4.55 9.92
N ILE A 140 -2.10 -4.40 11.15
CA ILE A 140 -1.20 -5.32 11.83
C ILE A 140 -2.01 -6.01 12.93
N ASN A 141 -1.95 -7.33 12.97
CA ASN A 141 -2.64 -8.16 13.94
C ASN A 141 -1.71 -9.26 14.49
N LEU A 142 -0.64 -8.83 15.16
CA LEU A 142 0.25 -9.73 15.90
C LEU A 142 -0.11 -9.67 17.41
N PRO A 143 0.09 -10.73 18.21
CA PRO A 143 -0.28 -10.70 19.62
C PRO A 143 0.36 -9.55 20.42
N ALA A 144 1.62 -9.22 20.13
CA ALA A 144 2.35 -8.14 20.80
C ALA A 144 2.18 -6.77 20.14
N LEU A 145 1.61 -6.70 18.94
CA LEU A 145 1.50 -5.47 18.15
C LEU A 145 0.24 -5.54 17.28
N LYS A 146 -0.73 -4.68 17.57
CA LYS A 146 -1.96 -4.57 16.80
C LYS A 146 -2.18 -3.12 16.41
N GLY A 147 -2.83 -2.88 15.29
CA GLY A 147 -3.22 -1.53 14.91
C GLY A 147 -3.46 -1.41 13.42
N THR A 148 -4.11 -0.32 13.06
CA THR A 148 -4.39 0.01 11.66
C THR A 148 -3.87 1.40 11.40
N VAL A 149 -3.14 1.55 10.31
CA VAL A 149 -2.74 2.84 9.76
C VAL A 149 -3.43 3.08 8.43
N SER A 150 -3.75 4.32 8.13
CA SER A 150 -4.39 4.70 6.88
C SER A 150 -3.91 6.06 6.37
N GLY A 151 -4.09 6.29 5.08
CA GLY A 151 -3.76 7.55 4.43
C GLY A 151 -4.17 7.54 2.97
N ILE A 152 -3.77 8.59 2.24
CA ILE A 152 -3.96 8.67 0.79
C ILE A 152 -2.64 8.33 0.11
N ALA A 153 -2.64 7.26 -0.68
CA ALA A 153 -1.51 6.90 -1.51
C ALA A 153 -1.45 7.78 -2.76
N THR A 154 -0.25 8.20 -3.10
CA THR A 154 0.07 8.71 -4.45
C THR A 154 0.89 7.64 -5.15
N GLU A 155 0.38 7.10 -6.24
CA GLU A 155 1.02 6.12 -7.10
C GLU A 155 1.46 6.77 -8.40
N LYS A 156 2.73 6.55 -8.77
CA LYS A 156 3.22 6.82 -10.12
C LYS A 156 3.31 5.49 -10.87
N LEU A 157 2.58 5.39 -11.97
CA LEU A 157 2.55 4.23 -12.85
C LEU A 157 3.13 4.63 -14.22
N ASP A 158 4.15 3.89 -14.65
CA ASP A 158 4.76 4.02 -15.97
C ASP A 158 4.71 2.67 -16.68
N ILE A 159 3.94 2.59 -17.75
CA ILE A 159 3.86 1.44 -18.65
C ILE A 159 4.52 1.86 -19.96
N SER A 160 5.60 1.17 -20.32
CA SER A 160 6.34 1.45 -21.54
C SER A 160 5.51 1.10 -22.78
N LYS A 161 5.90 1.65 -23.93
CA LYS A 161 5.54 0.99 -25.19
C LYS A 161 6.20 -0.41 -25.29
N PRO A 162 5.69 -1.31 -26.12
CA PRO A 162 6.31 -2.62 -26.36
C PRO A 162 7.69 -2.42 -27.00
N ASP A 163 8.65 -3.26 -26.64
CA ASP A 163 9.95 -3.28 -27.30
C ASP A 163 9.92 -4.12 -28.60
N LYS A 164 11.08 -4.27 -29.25
CA LYS A 164 11.20 -5.03 -30.52
C LYS A 164 10.87 -6.53 -30.40
N PHE A 165 10.72 -7.03 -29.17
CA PHE A 165 10.33 -8.40 -28.85
C PHE A 165 8.91 -8.48 -28.29
N ASP A 166 8.12 -7.41 -28.45
CA ASP A 166 6.75 -7.28 -27.93
C ASP A 166 6.68 -7.36 -26.39
N ILE A 167 7.79 -7.05 -25.71
CA ILE A 167 7.83 -7.00 -24.25
C ILE A 167 7.41 -5.60 -23.80
N GLN A 168 6.36 -5.53 -23.00
CA GLN A 168 5.91 -4.33 -22.32
C GLN A 168 6.32 -4.38 -20.86
N ARG A 169 6.88 -3.28 -20.35
CA ARG A 169 7.31 -3.17 -18.95
C ARG A 169 6.41 -2.21 -18.19
N SER A 170 6.09 -2.58 -16.96
CA SER A 170 5.33 -1.75 -16.03
C SER A 170 6.15 -1.49 -14.78
N GLU A 171 6.18 -0.25 -14.32
CA GLU A 171 6.74 0.13 -13.03
C GLU A 171 5.71 0.96 -12.27
N SER A 172 5.45 0.54 -11.03
CA SER A 172 4.59 1.28 -10.10
C SER A 172 5.34 1.62 -8.83
N LYS A 173 5.12 2.84 -8.35
CA LYS A 173 5.63 3.29 -7.06
C LYS A 173 4.57 4.10 -6.35
N SER A 174 4.11 3.58 -5.23
CA SER A 174 3.06 4.17 -4.41
C SER A 174 3.62 4.56 -3.07
N SER A 175 3.22 5.72 -2.54
CA SER A 175 3.58 6.14 -1.20
C SER A 175 2.49 6.94 -0.52
N ALA A 176 2.31 6.71 0.78
CA ALA A 176 1.35 7.42 1.62
C ALA A 176 2.02 7.81 2.94
N ASN A 177 1.75 9.03 3.41
CA ASN A 177 1.86 9.31 4.83
C ASN A 177 0.65 8.69 5.51
N VAL A 178 0.88 7.93 6.57
CA VAL A 178 -0.16 7.15 7.23
C VAL A 178 -0.09 7.37 8.72
N ASN A 179 -1.26 7.39 9.36
CA ASN A 179 -1.39 7.43 10.80
C ASN A 179 -2.49 6.48 11.26
N GLY A 180 -2.52 6.23 12.55
CA GLY A 180 -3.59 5.45 13.15
C GLY A 180 -3.31 5.07 14.59
N GLN A 181 -4.03 4.07 15.07
CA GLN A 181 -4.01 3.67 16.46
C GLN A 181 -4.07 2.16 16.61
N GLY A 182 -3.71 1.69 17.80
CA GLY A 182 -3.77 0.29 18.16
C GLY A 182 -3.13 0.02 19.50
N GLN A 183 -2.37 -1.06 19.60
CA GLN A 183 -1.79 -1.55 20.83
C GLN A 183 -0.37 -2.10 20.65
N LEU A 184 0.50 -1.82 21.61
CA LEU A 184 1.82 -2.42 21.75
C LEU A 184 1.93 -3.06 23.15
N SER A 185 2.08 -4.39 23.19
CA SER A 185 2.15 -5.16 24.44
C SER A 185 0.99 -4.86 25.41
N GLY A 186 -0.22 -4.66 24.88
CA GLY A 186 -1.43 -4.36 25.66
C GLY A 186 -1.65 -2.88 26.00
N ASN A 187 -0.67 -1.99 25.74
CA ASN A 187 -0.83 -0.55 25.95
C ASN A 187 -1.38 0.12 24.69
N VAL A 188 -2.22 1.14 24.85
CA VAL A 188 -2.68 1.98 23.74
C VAL A 188 -1.46 2.59 23.05
N ALA A 189 -1.46 2.51 21.72
CA ALA A 189 -0.38 3.00 20.87
C ALA A 189 -0.92 3.83 19.71
N TYR A 190 -0.19 4.88 19.36
CA TYR A 190 -0.42 5.73 18.20
C TYR A 190 0.68 5.49 17.17
N PHE A 191 0.29 5.40 15.91
CA PHE A 191 1.18 5.15 14.79
C PHE A 191 1.19 6.36 13.87
N ASP A 192 2.38 6.75 13.44
CA ASP A 192 2.58 7.78 12.42
C ASP A 192 3.80 7.42 11.56
N GLY A 193 3.75 7.72 10.28
CA GLY A 193 4.90 7.54 9.40
C GLY A 193 4.52 7.34 7.94
N LYS A 194 5.26 6.48 7.25
CA LYS A 194 5.16 6.31 5.81
C LYS A 194 5.03 4.85 5.41
N LEU A 195 4.12 4.61 4.47
CA LEU A 195 3.98 3.35 3.75
C LEU A 195 4.37 3.57 2.29
N SER A 196 5.12 2.63 1.71
CA SER A 196 5.44 2.64 0.28
C SER A 196 5.36 1.25 -0.32
N LEU A 197 4.79 1.18 -1.51
CA LEU A 197 4.68 -0.02 -2.33
C LEU A 197 5.47 0.22 -3.62
N SER A 198 6.21 -0.77 -4.08
CA SER A 198 6.87 -0.71 -5.39
C SER A 198 6.79 -2.04 -6.10
N GLY A 199 6.38 -2.02 -7.36
CA GLY A 199 6.29 -3.18 -8.24
C GLY A 199 6.97 -2.92 -9.57
N LYS A 200 7.48 -3.99 -10.19
CA LYS A 200 7.97 -4.00 -11.57
C LYS A 200 7.48 -5.27 -12.24
N ASP A 201 6.96 -5.13 -13.45
CA ASP A 201 6.49 -6.25 -14.25
C ASP A 201 7.00 -6.18 -15.69
N ALA A 202 6.98 -7.32 -16.37
CA ALA A 202 7.18 -7.42 -17.80
C ALA A 202 6.21 -8.45 -18.39
N ALA A 203 5.39 -8.03 -19.34
CA ALA A 203 4.44 -8.88 -20.05
C ALA A 203 4.82 -8.97 -21.54
N ILE A 204 4.60 -10.13 -22.14
CA ILE A 204 4.68 -10.32 -23.60
C ILE A 204 3.28 -10.04 -24.17
N LEU A 205 3.17 -9.17 -25.17
CA LEU A 205 1.87 -8.77 -25.73
C LEU A 205 1.37 -9.64 -26.90
N LYS A 206 2.14 -10.67 -27.29
CA LYS A 206 1.75 -11.57 -28.37
C LYS A 206 0.80 -12.66 -27.87
N ASP A 207 -0.39 -12.68 -28.48
CA ASP A 207 -1.12 -13.91 -28.81
C ASP A 207 -0.57 -14.50 -30.12
#